data_AF-A0A2S8ZJ87-F1
#
_entry.id   AF-A0A2S8ZJ87-F1
#
_cell.length_a   1.000
_cell.length_b   1.000
_cell.length_c   1.000
_cell.angle_alpha   90.00
_cell.angle_beta   90.00
_cell.angle_gamma   90.00
#
_symmetry.space_group_name_H-M   'P 1'
#
loop_
_entity.id
_entity.type
_entity.pdbx_description
1 polymer ?
#
loop_
_entity_poly.entity_id
_entity_poly.type
_entity_poly.pdbx_seq_one_letter_code
_entity_poly.pdbx_strand_id
1 'polypeptide(L)'
;MIGRALRVALIALPMAVGAKLAAIPLIPDGDSARELAEKELSKPEYQEAKPTLIDQWARAVIDWLIDLLTPQHAVDLGPWAAIVIGALLIAALIAVLLIWGRPRRSRTGRTGAVLLGSADDRTAAQLRADADRAAREGDWTEAIVLRYRAVARSLIERDLIAPAPGATAQTIAREAAVPFPSEGESLHAAAVAFDDVRYLGHPGSAARYRALVETDDRLGALRPQALPEAVSA
;
A
#
# COMPACT_ATOMS: atom_id res chain seq x y z
N MET A 1 -74.29 69.36 -14.14
CA MET A 1 -74.78 68.35 -13.18
C MET A 1 -74.17 67.00 -13.54
N ILE A 2 -73.45 66.39 -12.58
CA ILE A 2 -73.26 64.94 -12.35
C ILE A 2 -72.69 64.06 -13.49
N GLY A 3 -71.41 63.65 -13.32
CA GLY A 3 -71.08 62.27 -12.95
C GLY A 3 -70.64 61.23 -14.00
N ARG A 4 -69.46 60.63 -13.70
CA ARG A 4 -68.98 59.24 -13.92
C ARG A 4 -68.22 58.85 -15.20
N ALA A 5 -66.90 58.66 -14.96
CA ALA A 5 -66.13 57.40 -15.03
C ALA A 5 -65.73 56.75 -16.38
N LEU A 6 -64.42 56.51 -16.50
CA LEU A 6 -63.77 55.18 -16.51
C LEU A 6 -62.85 54.88 -17.72
N ARG A 7 -61.61 54.50 -17.35
CA ARG A 7 -60.71 53.49 -17.93
C ARG A 7 -59.78 53.81 -19.12
N VAL A 8 -58.55 53.38 -18.87
CA VAL A 8 -57.32 53.36 -19.66
C VAL A 8 -57.23 52.04 -20.43
N ALA A 9 -56.73 52.08 -21.68
CA ALA A 9 -56.02 51.02 -22.39
C ALA A 9 -55.30 51.70 -23.58
N LEU A 10 -53.98 51.89 -23.56
CA LEU A 10 -52.90 51.00 -24.05
C LEU A 10 -52.88 50.87 -25.59
N ILE A 11 -51.66 50.67 -26.15
CA ILE A 11 -51.28 50.32 -27.54
C ILE A 11 -50.83 51.57 -28.34
N ALA A 12 -49.69 51.64 -29.02
CA ALA A 12 -48.62 50.70 -29.37
C ALA A 12 -47.31 51.46 -29.60
N LEU A 13 -46.19 50.76 -29.39
CA LEU A 13 -44.82 51.15 -29.75
C LEU A 13 -44.66 51.18 -31.28
N PRO A 14 -43.78 52.03 -31.85
CA PRO A 14 -42.83 51.46 -32.81
C PRO A 14 -41.43 52.10 -32.83
N MET A 15 -40.50 51.27 -33.32
CA MET A 15 -39.22 51.60 -33.97
C MET A 15 -38.13 52.29 -33.14
N ALA A 16 -36.97 51.65 -33.01
CA ALA A 16 -35.96 51.74 -34.07
C ALA A 16 -34.77 50.80 -33.81
N VAL A 17 -34.28 50.30 -34.94
CA VAL A 17 -33.06 49.55 -35.17
C VAL A 17 -31.83 50.26 -34.58
N GLY A 18 -30.93 49.52 -33.97
CA GLY A 18 -29.63 50.05 -33.53
C GLY A 18 -28.64 48.93 -33.23
N ALA A 19 -27.81 48.63 -34.22
CA ALA A 19 -26.76 47.61 -34.18
C ALA A 19 -25.81 47.74 -32.97
N LYS A 20 -25.29 46.60 -32.51
CA LYS A 20 -23.85 46.32 -32.55
C LYS A 20 -23.55 44.88 -32.18
N LEU A 21 -22.95 44.17 -33.14
CA LEU A 21 -22.06 43.03 -32.92
C LEU A 21 -20.96 43.47 -31.95
N ALA A 22 -21.10 43.15 -30.68
CA ALA A 22 -20.03 43.25 -29.70
C ALA A 22 -20.13 42.06 -28.73
N ALA A 23 -19.07 41.26 -28.74
CA ALA A 23 -18.70 40.23 -27.78
C ALA A 23 -19.54 38.94 -27.80
N ILE A 24 -18.92 37.89 -28.32
CA ILE A 24 -19.20 36.49 -27.95
C ILE A 24 -19.01 36.40 -26.42
N PRO A 25 -20.06 36.23 -25.60
CA PRO A 25 -19.90 36.15 -24.15
C PRO A 25 -19.50 34.71 -23.81
N LEU A 26 -18.20 34.45 -23.62
CA LEU A 26 -17.71 33.23 -22.98
C LEU A 26 -17.91 33.26 -21.45
N ILE A 27 -18.72 34.17 -20.92
CA ILE A 27 -19.07 34.25 -19.52
C ILE A 27 -20.60 34.36 -19.45
N PRO A 28 -21.31 33.28 -19.07
CA PRO A 28 -22.75 33.31 -18.86
C PRO A 28 -23.09 34.28 -17.71
N ASP A 29 -24.26 34.91 -17.75
CA ASP A 29 -24.81 35.62 -16.59
C ASP A 29 -25.01 34.66 -15.41
N GLY A 30 -25.17 35.16 -14.18
CA GLY A 30 -25.13 34.33 -12.96
C GLY A 30 -26.16 33.18 -12.95
N ASP A 31 -27.34 33.41 -13.52
CA ASP A 31 -28.40 32.40 -13.63
C ASP A 31 -28.08 31.39 -14.75
N SER A 32 -27.59 31.85 -15.91
CA SER A 32 -27.12 30.97 -16.98
C SER A 32 -25.89 30.16 -16.57
N ALA A 33 -25.02 30.70 -15.71
CA ALA A 33 -23.85 30.00 -15.18
C ALA A 33 -24.27 28.89 -14.22
N ARG A 34 -25.34 29.12 -13.45
CA ARG A 34 -25.94 28.09 -12.59
C ARG A 34 -26.59 26.98 -13.40
N GLU A 35 -27.39 27.31 -14.41
CA GLU A 35 -27.96 26.30 -15.31
C GLU A 35 -26.88 25.53 -16.08
N LEU A 36 -25.82 26.20 -16.52
CA LEU A 36 -24.70 25.57 -17.21
C LEU A 36 -23.91 24.66 -16.25
N ALA A 37 -23.72 25.06 -14.99
CA ALA A 37 -23.11 24.22 -13.96
C ALA A 37 -23.98 23.01 -13.59
N GLU A 38 -25.30 23.19 -13.46
CA GLU A 38 -26.26 22.10 -13.22
C GLU A 38 -26.30 21.11 -14.41
N LYS A 39 -26.20 21.62 -15.64
CA LYS A 39 -26.09 20.82 -16.87
C LYS A 39 -24.75 20.10 -17.00
N GLU A 40 -23.66 20.69 -16.51
CA GLU A 40 -22.33 20.08 -16.51
C GLU A 40 -22.21 18.99 -15.42
N LEU A 41 -22.76 19.24 -14.22
CA LEU A 41 -22.78 18.30 -13.09
C LEU A 41 -23.77 17.14 -13.28
N SER A 42 -24.73 17.27 -14.20
CA SER A 42 -25.61 16.18 -14.60
C SER A 42 -25.01 15.27 -15.68
N LYS A 43 -23.78 15.56 -16.16
CA LYS A 43 -23.08 14.67 -17.11
C LYS A 43 -22.70 13.34 -16.43
N PRO A 44 -22.92 12.20 -17.11
CA PRO A 44 -22.64 10.88 -16.55
C PRO A 44 -21.16 10.63 -16.24
N GLU A 45 -20.23 11.38 -16.84
CA GLU A 45 -18.79 11.36 -16.50
C GLU A 45 -18.50 11.76 -15.04
N TYR A 46 -19.40 12.48 -14.37
CA TYR A 46 -19.32 12.81 -12.94
C TYR A 46 -20.15 11.88 -12.04
N GLN A 47 -20.91 10.94 -12.60
CA GLN A 47 -21.81 10.04 -11.87
C GLN A 47 -21.26 8.62 -11.69
N GLU A 48 -20.00 8.37 -12.05
CA GLU A 48 -19.36 7.06 -11.87
C GLU A 48 -18.18 7.11 -10.89
N ALA A 49 -18.46 7.53 -9.66
CA ALA A 49 -17.86 6.88 -8.50
C ALA A 49 -18.92 5.95 -7.92
N LYS A 50 -19.28 4.88 -8.65
CA LYS A 50 -20.05 3.79 -8.05
C LYS A 50 -19.19 3.28 -6.90
N PRO A 51 -19.63 3.43 -5.65
CA PRO A 51 -18.80 3.03 -4.52
C PRO A 51 -18.55 1.54 -4.71
N THR A 52 -17.27 1.17 -4.79
CA THR A 52 -16.89 -0.23 -4.85
C THR A 52 -17.51 -0.92 -3.64
N LEU A 53 -17.74 -2.24 -3.70
CA LEU A 53 -18.24 -2.95 -2.51
C LEU A 53 -17.34 -2.61 -1.30
N ILE A 54 -16.04 -2.50 -1.53
CA ILE A 54 -15.04 -2.08 -0.53
C ILE A 54 -15.34 -0.67 0.01
N ASP A 55 -15.67 0.32 -0.83
CA ASP A 55 -16.01 1.67 -0.38
C ASP A 55 -17.29 1.71 0.46
N GLN A 56 -18.28 0.88 0.14
CA GLN A 56 -19.53 0.80 0.90
C GLN A 56 -19.29 0.16 2.28
N TRP A 57 -18.50 -0.91 2.31
CA TRP A 57 -18.07 -1.55 3.56
C TRP A 57 -17.20 -0.62 4.40
N ALA A 58 -16.27 0.11 3.78
CA ALA A 58 -15.41 1.07 4.47
C ALA A 58 -16.22 2.22 5.09
N ARG A 59 -17.20 2.76 4.36
CA ARG A 59 -18.12 3.79 4.88
C ARG A 59 -18.92 3.28 6.06
N ALA A 60 -19.52 2.08 5.95
CA ALA A 60 -20.28 1.49 7.06
C ALA A 60 -19.42 1.27 8.32
N VAL A 61 -18.16 0.89 8.17
CA VAL A 61 -17.22 0.70 9.29
C VAL A 61 -16.81 2.05 9.90
N ILE A 62 -16.56 3.07 9.07
CA ILE A 62 -16.21 4.42 9.52
C ILE A 62 -17.39 5.05 10.28
N ASP A 63 -18.60 4.96 9.73
CA ASP A 63 -19.80 5.51 10.36
C ASP A 63 -20.08 4.84 11.71
N TRP A 64 -19.92 3.52 11.79
CA TRP A 64 -20.00 2.78 13.06
C TRP A 64 -18.93 3.21 14.08
N LEU A 65 -17.69 3.46 13.63
CA LEU A 65 -16.60 3.91 14.49
C LEU A 65 -16.83 5.33 15.01
N ILE A 66 -17.33 6.23 14.16
CA ILE A 66 -17.68 7.60 14.54
C ILE A 66 -18.80 7.58 15.59
N ASP A 67 -19.85 6.78 15.39
CA ASP A 67 -20.94 6.65 16.35
C ASP A 67 -20.46 6.10 17.70
N LEU A 68 -19.56 5.11 17.68
CA LEU A 68 -18.93 4.54 18.88
C LEU A 68 -18.06 5.56 19.65
N LEU A 69 -17.37 6.44 18.93
CA LEU A 69 -16.51 7.49 19.50
C LEU A 69 -17.29 8.75 19.88
N THR A 70 -18.57 8.84 19.51
CA THR A 70 -19.39 10.00 19.79
C THR A 70 -19.78 10.02 21.28
N PRO A 71 -19.50 11.10 22.04
CA PRO A 71 -19.64 11.13 23.50
C PRO A 71 -21.04 10.85 24.05
N GLN A 72 -22.09 11.02 23.24
CA GLN A 72 -23.47 10.69 23.62
C GLN A 72 -23.76 9.18 23.65
N HIS A 73 -22.94 8.35 23.00
CA HIS A 73 -22.94 6.89 23.04
C HIS A 73 -21.68 6.30 23.70
N ALA A 74 -20.84 7.15 24.30
CA ALA A 74 -19.91 6.74 25.35
C ALA A 74 -20.72 6.39 26.61
N VAL A 75 -21.62 5.40 26.44
CA VAL A 75 -22.33 4.71 27.50
C VAL A 75 -21.27 4.19 28.46
N ASP A 76 -21.62 4.21 29.73
CA ASP A 76 -21.04 3.58 30.91
C ASP A 76 -20.39 2.20 30.66
N LEU A 77 -19.34 2.13 29.82
CA LEU A 77 -18.87 0.87 29.24
C LEU A 77 -18.14 0.01 30.27
N GLY A 78 -17.83 0.55 31.45
CA GLY A 78 -17.24 -0.18 32.57
C GLY A 78 -16.16 -1.19 32.12
N PRO A 79 -16.11 -2.41 32.67
CA PRO A 79 -15.14 -3.43 32.25
C PRO A 79 -15.35 -3.96 30.81
N TRP A 80 -16.46 -3.64 30.13
CA TRP A 80 -16.73 -4.07 28.75
C TRP A 80 -15.98 -3.24 27.70
N ALA A 81 -15.55 -2.01 28.04
CA ALA A 81 -14.71 -1.18 27.17
C ALA A 81 -13.44 -1.91 26.71
N ALA A 82 -12.77 -2.60 27.65
CA ALA A 82 -11.56 -3.35 27.37
C ALA A 82 -11.80 -4.51 26.39
N ILE A 83 -12.98 -5.14 26.45
CA ILE A 83 -13.36 -6.24 25.55
C ILE A 83 -13.61 -5.71 24.14
N VAL A 84 -14.33 -4.59 24.02
CA VAL A 84 -14.59 -3.94 22.72
C VAL A 84 -13.28 -3.48 22.08
N ILE A 85 -12.39 -2.84 22.85
CA ILE A 85 -11.06 -2.42 22.38
C ILE A 85 -10.22 -3.63 21.98
N GLY A 86 -10.23 -4.71 22.78
CA GLY A 86 -9.53 -5.95 22.46
C GLY A 86 -10.03 -6.58 21.16
N ALA A 87 -11.35 -6.64 20.97
CA ALA A 87 -11.96 -7.13 19.73
C ALA A 87 -11.57 -6.26 18.52
N LEU A 88 -11.50 -4.94 18.69
CA LEU A 88 -11.05 -4.01 17.65
C LEU A 88 -9.59 -4.21 17.27
N LEU A 89 -8.71 -4.41 18.25
CA LEU A 89 -7.30 -4.71 18.00
C LEU A 89 -7.13 -6.04 17.28
N ILE A 90 -7.90 -7.07 17.65
CA ILE A 90 -7.90 -8.36 16.95
C ILE A 90 -8.43 -8.20 15.53
N ALA A 91 -9.51 -7.45 15.32
CA ALA A 91 -10.06 -7.19 13.99
C ALA A 91 -9.06 -6.43 13.11
N ALA A 92 -8.38 -5.42 13.66
CA ALA A 92 -7.31 -4.69 12.97
C ALA A 92 -6.13 -5.60 12.63
N LEU A 93 -5.73 -6.47 13.56
CA LEU A 93 -4.69 -7.47 13.33
C LEU A 93 -5.10 -8.46 12.21
N ILE A 94 -6.34 -8.96 12.23
CA ILE A 94 -6.89 -9.83 11.18
C ILE A 94 -6.92 -9.09 9.85
N ALA A 95 -7.33 -7.82 9.82
CA ALA A 95 -7.35 -7.02 8.60
C ALA A 95 -5.93 -6.85 8.03
N VAL A 96 -4.96 -6.51 8.87
CA VAL A 96 -3.54 -6.47 8.48
C VAL A 96 -3.09 -7.84 7.98
N LEU A 97 -3.41 -8.93 8.67
CA LEU A 97 -3.10 -10.30 8.22
C LEU A 97 -3.84 -10.72 6.94
N LEU A 98 -5.01 -10.19 6.63
CA LEU A 98 -5.73 -10.51 5.39
C LEU A 98 -5.20 -9.70 4.20
N ILE A 99 -4.80 -8.45 4.45
CA ILE A 99 -4.22 -7.54 3.46
C ILE A 99 -2.77 -7.95 3.16
N TRP A 100 -1.96 -8.21 4.20
CA TRP A 100 -0.54 -8.56 4.09
C TRP A 100 -0.26 -10.07 4.09
N GLY A 101 -1.09 -10.85 4.76
CA GLY A 101 -0.86 -12.28 4.96
C GLY A 101 -1.62 -13.16 3.99
N ARG A 102 -2.08 -12.64 2.84
CA ARG A 102 -2.71 -13.47 1.82
C ARG A 102 -1.67 -14.43 1.22
N PRO A 103 -1.61 -15.71 1.63
CA PRO A 103 -0.60 -16.62 1.15
C PRO A 103 -1.06 -17.06 -0.23
N ARG A 104 -0.36 -16.62 -1.28
CA ARG A 104 -0.51 -17.23 -2.59
C ARG A 104 -0.04 -18.68 -2.44
N ARG A 105 -1.02 -19.59 -2.36
CA ARG A 105 -0.82 -21.05 -2.36
C ARG A 105 0.25 -21.42 -3.38
N SER A 106 1.38 -21.93 -2.89
CA SER A 106 2.25 -22.77 -3.69
C SER A 106 2.62 -23.97 -2.83
N ARG A 107 2.33 -25.15 -3.37
CA ARG A 107 2.53 -26.44 -2.71
C ARG A 107 4.02 -26.82 -2.79
N THR A 108 4.45 -27.53 -1.73
CA THR A 108 5.47 -28.60 -1.71
C THR A 108 6.85 -28.20 -1.20
N GLY A 109 7.26 -28.77 -0.05
CA GLY A 109 8.68 -29.01 0.27
C GLY A 109 9.08 -28.79 1.73
N ARG A 110 8.97 -29.85 2.54
CA ARG A 110 9.47 -30.11 3.92
C ARG A 110 10.41 -29.08 4.59
N THR A 111 10.09 -28.86 5.88
CA THR A 111 10.81 -28.13 6.96
C THR A 111 10.95 -26.63 6.78
N GLY A 112 9.83 -25.91 6.96
CA GLY A 112 9.83 -24.46 7.12
C GLY A 112 10.22 -24.07 8.54
N ALA A 113 11.53 -23.86 8.78
CA ALA A 113 11.96 -23.07 9.91
C ALA A 113 11.48 -21.62 9.71
N VAL A 114 11.05 -20.94 10.78
CA VAL A 114 10.69 -19.52 10.74
C VAL A 114 11.93 -18.72 10.36
N LEU A 115 12.01 -18.27 9.11
CA LEU A 115 13.12 -17.47 8.60
C LEU A 115 12.70 -16.00 8.59
N LEU A 116 13.40 -15.17 9.37
CA LEU A 116 13.20 -13.72 9.42
C LEU A 116 11.73 -13.32 9.64
N GLY A 117 11.10 -13.93 10.65
CA GLY A 117 9.75 -13.58 11.12
C GLY A 117 8.60 -14.11 10.25
N SER A 118 8.86 -15.02 9.30
CA SER A 118 7.80 -15.73 8.55
C SER A 118 8.09 -17.22 8.50
N ALA A 119 7.09 -18.04 8.81
CA ALA A 119 7.08 -19.43 8.37
C ALA A 119 6.88 -19.39 6.85
N ASP A 120 7.99 -19.41 6.10
CA ASP A 120 8.01 -19.27 4.66
C ASP A 120 8.53 -20.56 4.04
N ASP A 121 7.64 -21.28 3.37
CA ASP A 121 7.90 -22.52 2.66
C ASP A 121 8.32 -22.30 1.20
N ARG A 122 8.40 -21.04 0.74
CA ARG A 122 8.87 -20.70 -0.60
C ARG A 122 10.36 -20.98 -0.78
N THR A 123 10.72 -21.42 -1.98
CA THR A 123 12.13 -21.58 -2.38
C THR A 123 12.79 -20.23 -2.63
N ALA A 124 14.13 -20.20 -2.65
CA ALA A 124 14.86 -18.98 -2.99
C ALA A 124 14.43 -18.42 -4.37
N ALA A 125 14.23 -19.29 -5.36
CA ALA A 125 13.79 -18.89 -6.70
C ALA A 125 12.39 -18.25 -6.70
N GLN A 126 11.45 -18.78 -5.91
CA GLN A 126 10.10 -18.20 -5.78
C GLN A 126 10.16 -16.82 -5.11
N LEU A 127 10.98 -16.67 -4.06
CA LEU A 127 11.19 -15.40 -3.38
C LEU A 127 11.80 -14.34 -4.31
N ARG A 128 12.78 -14.70 -5.15
CA ARG A 128 13.35 -13.81 -6.17
C ARG A 128 12.29 -13.35 -7.17
N ALA A 129 11.48 -14.27 -7.68
CA ALA A 129 10.42 -13.96 -8.64
C ALA A 129 9.35 -13.02 -8.04
N ASP A 130 9.00 -13.23 -6.77
CA ASP A 130 8.08 -12.35 -6.05
C ASP A 130 8.70 -10.97 -5.79
N ALA A 131 9.98 -10.90 -5.42
CA ALA A 131 10.72 -9.65 -5.25
C ALA A 131 10.75 -8.83 -6.54
N ASP A 132 11.02 -9.47 -7.68
CA ASP A 132 11.03 -8.81 -8.99
C ASP A 132 9.66 -8.29 -9.40
N ARG A 133 8.58 -8.97 -8.99
CA ARG A 133 7.23 -8.47 -9.21
C ARG A 133 6.95 -7.22 -8.38
N ALA A 134 7.28 -7.23 -7.08
CA ALA A 134 7.14 -6.07 -6.22
C ALA A 134 7.95 -4.86 -6.74
N ALA A 135 9.17 -5.11 -7.21
CA ALA A 135 10.01 -4.08 -7.83
C ALA A 135 9.37 -3.46 -9.10
N ARG A 136 8.73 -4.28 -9.96
CA ARG A 136 8.00 -3.78 -11.14
C ARG A 136 6.76 -2.96 -10.79
N GLU A 137 6.13 -3.29 -9.66
CA GLU A 137 4.98 -2.56 -9.12
C GLU A 137 5.41 -1.28 -8.37
N GLY A 138 6.71 -1.03 -8.20
CA GLY A 138 7.26 0.11 -7.48
C GLY A 138 7.26 -0.05 -5.96
N ASP A 139 6.90 -1.23 -5.44
CA ASP A 139 6.97 -1.56 -4.02
C ASP A 139 8.39 -2.01 -3.66
N TRP A 140 9.27 -1.02 -3.46
CA TRP A 140 10.68 -1.26 -3.13
C TRP A 140 10.87 -1.87 -1.75
N THR A 141 9.96 -1.61 -0.81
CA THR A 141 10.03 -2.15 0.54
C THR A 141 9.81 -3.67 0.50
N GLU A 142 8.72 -4.12 -0.12
CA GLU A 142 8.45 -5.55 -0.27
C GLU A 142 9.50 -6.23 -1.14
N ALA A 143 9.97 -5.57 -2.21
CA ALA A 143 11.03 -6.11 -3.05
C ALA A 143 12.33 -6.37 -2.28
N ILE A 144 12.77 -5.45 -1.42
CA ILE A 144 13.97 -5.61 -0.57
C ILE A 144 13.76 -6.75 0.44
N VAL A 145 12.61 -6.80 1.10
CA VAL A 145 12.28 -7.85 2.09
C VAL A 145 12.33 -9.23 1.44
N LEU A 146 11.66 -9.40 0.30
CA LEU A 146 11.59 -10.68 -0.40
C LEU A 146 12.94 -11.10 -0.97
N ARG A 147 13.71 -10.17 -1.55
CA ARG A 147 15.03 -10.47 -2.11
C ARG A 147 16.02 -10.88 -1.02
N TYR A 148 16.01 -10.22 0.13
CA TYR A 148 16.89 -10.60 1.24
C TYR A 148 16.52 -11.98 1.81
N ARG A 149 15.22 -12.28 1.94
CA ARG A 149 14.74 -13.61 2.29
C ARG A 149 15.18 -14.66 1.26
N ALA A 150 15.20 -14.31 -0.02
CA ALA A 150 15.70 -15.20 -1.07
C ALA A 150 17.20 -15.50 -0.90
N VAL A 151 18.02 -14.51 -0.56
CA VAL A 151 19.45 -14.70 -0.25
C VAL A 151 19.60 -15.68 0.92
N ALA A 152 18.94 -15.40 2.04
CA ALA A 152 18.97 -16.26 3.22
C ALA A 152 18.54 -17.70 2.90
N ARG A 153 17.43 -17.85 2.16
CA ARG A 153 16.92 -19.15 1.73
C ARG A 153 17.89 -19.87 0.79
N SER A 154 18.52 -19.15 -0.13
CA SER A 154 19.49 -19.73 -1.06
C SER A 154 20.73 -20.25 -0.36
N LEU A 155 21.17 -19.59 0.73
CA LEU A 155 22.31 -20.04 1.52
C LEU A 155 21.96 -21.32 2.30
N ILE A 156 20.74 -21.42 2.84
CA ILE A 156 20.23 -22.63 3.50
C ILE A 156 20.05 -23.78 2.51
N GLU A 157 19.46 -23.52 1.33
CA GLU A 157 19.25 -24.54 0.28
C GLU A 157 20.57 -25.12 -0.25
N ARG A 158 21.67 -24.35 -0.14
CA ARG A 158 23.02 -24.76 -0.53
C ARG A 158 23.84 -25.33 0.63
N ASP A 159 23.25 -25.49 1.82
CA ASP A 159 23.89 -25.95 3.05
C ASP A 159 25.13 -25.11 3.46
N LEU A 160 25.07 -23.81 3.21
CA LEU A 160 26.18 -22.88 3.49
C LEU A 160 26.05 -22.22 4.87
N ILE A 161 24.84 -22.18 5.41
CA ILE A 161 24.52 -21.67 6.74
C ILE A 161 23.45 -22.55 7.37
N ALA A 162 23.48 -22.65 8.70
CA ALA A 162 22.45 -23.31 9.50
C ALA A 162 21.98 -22.37 10.62
N PRO A 163 21.19 -21.34 10.31
CA PRO A 163 20.87 -20.29 11.26
C PRO A 163 20.02 -20.84 12.40
N ALA A 164 20.33 -20.41 13.62
CA ALA A 164 19.51 -20.75 14.79
C ALA A 164 18.07 -20.24 14.62
N PRO A 165 17.06 -20.89 15.23
CA PRO A 165 15.71 -20.37 15.27
C PRO A 165 15.68 -18.93 15.80
N GLY A 166 15.05 -18.01 15.05
CA GLY A 166 15.01 -16.59 15.41
C GLY A 166 16.26 -15.79 15.02
N ALA A 167 17.17 -16.35 14.21
CA ALA A 167 18.32 -15.62 13.69
C ALA A 167 17.90 -14.33 12.97
N THR A 168 18.63 -13.26 13.27
CA THR A 168 18.42 -11.92 12.69
C THR A 168 19.10 -11.80 11.32
N ALA A 169 18.73 -10.78 10.55
CA ALA A 169 19.38 -10.48 9.27
C ALA A 169 20.89 -10.28 9.44
N GLN A 170 21.32 -9.54 10.46
CA GLN A 170 22.74 -9.32 10.71
C GLN A 170 23.48 -10.61 11.08
N THR A 171 22.79 -11.55 11.74
CA THR A 171 23.36 -12.88 12.02
C THR A 171 23.55 -13.69 10.76
N ILE A 172 22.55 -13.73 9.88
CA ILE A 172 22.64 -14.38 8.57
C ILE A 172 23.76 -13.78 7.73
N ALA A 173 23.86 -12.45 7.67
CA ALA A 173 24.93 -11.77 6.93
C ALA A 173 26.33 -12.11 7.47
N ARG A 174 26.49 -12.17 8.79
CA ARG A 174 27.75 -12.56 9.43
C ARG A 174 28.13 -14.02 9.14
N GLU A 175 27.16 -14.93 9.24
CA GLU A 175 27.38 -16.35 8.91
C GLU A 175 27.72 -16.53 7.42
N ALA A 176 27.01 -15.81 6.53
CA ALA A 176 27.26 -15.83 5.10
C ALA A 176 28.63 -15.26 4.71
N ALA A 177 29.17 -14.31 5.48
CA ALA A 177 30.49 -13.73 5.23
C ALA A 177 31.63 -14.75 5.47
N VAL A 178 31.39 -15.83 6.21
CA VAL A 178 32.41 -16.88 6.46
C VAL A 178 32.79 -17.62 5.16
N PRO A 179 31.85 -18.21 4.40
CA PRO A 179 32.17 -18.81 3.11
C PRO A 179 32.41 -17.77 1.99
N PHE A 180 31.99 -16.51 2.17
CA PHE A 180 32.12 -15.43 1.18
C PHE A 180 32.77 -14.15 1.77
N PRO A 181 34.05 -14.18 2.18
CA PRO A 181 34.66 -13.05 2.89
C PRO A 181 34.77 -11.79 2.03
N SER A 182 34.91 -11.93 0.71
CA SER A 182 34.94 -10.80 -0.24
C SER A 182 33.60 -10.05 -0.32
N GLU A 183 32.49 -10.68 0.08
CA GLU A 183 31.16 -10.09 0.05
C GLU A 183 30.68 -9.61 1.44
N GLY A 184 31.53 -9.67 2.47
CA GLY A 184 31.13 -9.37 3.85
C GLY A 184 30.51 -7.98 4.04
N GLU A 185 31.07 -6.94 3.42
CA GLU A 185 30.52 -5.59 3.46
C GLU A 185 29.17 -5.50 2.72
N SER A 186 29.07 -6.13 1.55
CA SER A 186 27.83 -6.17 0.77
C SER A 186 26.71 -6.93 1.48
N LEU A 187 27.04 -8.05 2.12
CA LEU A 187 26.13 -8.83 2.97
C LEU A 187 25.64 -8.02 4.18
N HIS A 188 26.54 -7.25 4.80
CA HIS A 188 26.18 -6.36 5.89
C HIS A 188 25.23 -5.25 5.43
N ALA A 189 25.56 -4.58 4.32
CA ALA A 189 24.71 -3.55 3.72
C ALA A 189 23.33 -4.10 3.32
N ALA A 190 23.28 -5.33 2.82
CA ALA A 190 22.04 -6.04 2.52
C ALA A 190 21.17 -6.27 3.77
N ALA A 191 21.77 -6.69 4.89
CA ALA A 191 21.06 -6.84 6.16
C ALA A 191 20.53 -5.50 6.69
N VAL A 192 21.36 -4.44 6.64
CA VAL A 192 20.93 -3.09 7.04
C VAL A 192 19.76 -2.62 6.19
N ALA A 193 19.81 -2.80 4.87
CA ALA A 193 18.71 -2.42 3.98
C ALA A 193 17.41 -3.20 4.31
N PHE A 194 17.53 -4.46 4.70
CA PHE A 194 16.38 -5.26 5.16
C PHE A 194 15.81 -4.71 6.48
N ASP A 195 16.65 -4.46 7.49
CA ASP A 195 16.19 -3.97 8.79
C ASP A 195 15.55 -2.59 8.69
N ASP A 196 16.15 -1.70 7.89
CA ASP A 196 15.65 -0.36 7.57
C ASP A 196 14.18 -0.41 7.13
N VAL A 197 13.86 -1.26 6.15
CA VAL A 197 12.52 -1.31 5.58
C VAL A 197 11.57 -2.18 6.41
N ARG A 198 12.05 -3.25 7.04
CA ARG A 198 11.21 -4.23 7.73
C ARG A 198 10.87 -3.84 9.15
N TYR A 199 11.84 -3.28 9.89
CA TYR A 199 11.72 -3.01 11.32
C TYR A 199 11.75 -1.52 11.64
N LEU A 200 12.48 -0.71 10.87
CA LEU A 200 12.63 0.73 11.13
C LEU A 200 11.63 1.60 10.34
N GLY A 201 10.89 1.01 9.39
CA GLY A 201 9.87 1.71 8.61
C GLY A 201 10.43 2.74 7.63
N HIS A 202 11.72 2.66 7.29
CA HIS A 202 12.31 3.51 6.27
C HIS A 202 11.84 3.09 4.87
N PRO A 203 11.66 4.05 3.94
CA PRO A 203 11.24 3.72 2.58
C PRO A 203 12.32 2.92 1.86
N GLY A 204 11.91 1.85 1.16
CA GLY A 204 12.75 1.17 0.20
C GLY A 204 13.10 2.08 -0.99
N SER A 205 14.21 1.78 -1.67
CA SER A 205 14.59 2.48 -2.90
C SER A 205 15.06 1.52 -3.98
N ALA A 206 14.85 1.92 -5.24
CA ALA A 206 15.32 1.15 -6.40
C ALA A 206 16.85 0.93 -6.39
N ALA A 207 17.61 1.89 -5.85
CA ALA A 207 19.06 1.77 -5.73
C ALA A 207 19.46 0.70 -4.71
N ARG A 208 18.82 0.69 -3.53
CA ARG A 208 19.06 -0.34 -2.50
C ARG A 208 18.62 -1.72 -2.97
N TYR A 209 17.48 -1.81 -3.66
CA TYR A 209 17.03 -3.07 -4.27
C TYR A 209 18.04 -3.60 -5.29
N ARG A 210 18.52 -2.76 -6.21
CA ARG A 210 19.54 -3.16 -7.21
C ARG A 210 20.84 -3.63 -6.57
N ALA A 211 21.35 -2.91 -5.57
CA ALA A 211 22.56 -3.32 -4.85
C ALA A 211 22.40 -4.70 -4.18
N LEU A 212 21.20 -4.98 -3.65
CA LEU A 212 20.87 -6.28 -3.07
C LEU A 212 20.77 -7.39 -4.13
N VAL A 213 20.19 -7.11 -5.31
CA VAL A 213 20.18 -8.04 -6.46
C VAL A 213 21.60 -8.36 -6.91
N GLU A 214 22.45 -7.35 -7.08
CA GLU A 214 23.84 -7.54 -7.49
C GLU A 214 24.62 -8.40 -6.47
N THR A 215 24.34 -8.23 -5.18
CA THR A 215 24.92 -9.06 -4.11
C THR A 215 24.43 -10.50 -4.21
N ASP A 216 23.12 -10.72 -4.37
CA ASP A 216 22.52 -12.05 -4.56
C ASP A 216 23.12 -12.79 -5.77
N ASP A 217 23.26 -12.10 -6.91
CA ASP A 217 23.82 -12.65 -8.13
C ASP A 217 25.30 -13.04 -7.95
N ARG A 218 26.11 -12.19 -7.30
CA ARG A 218 27.52 -12.52 -6.99
C ARG A 218 27.63 -13.73 -6.08
N LEU A 219 26.79 -13.84 -5.04
CA LEU A 219 26.76 -15.02 -4.16
C LEU A 219 26.36 -16.30 -4.91
N GLY A 220 25.51 -16.18 -5.93
CA GLY A 220 25.15 -17.29 -6.82
C GLY A 220 26.29 -17.75 -7.73
N ALA A 221 27.12 -16.81 -8.20
CA ALA A 221 28.25 -17.10 -9.09
C ALA A 221 29.54 -17.54 -8.36
N LEU A 222 29.74 -17.08 -7.12
CA LEU A 222 30.93 -17.39 -6.33
C LEU A 222 30.91 -18.83 -5.82
N ARG A 223 32.09 -19.47 -5.86
CA ARG A 223 32.32 -20.71 -5.12
C ARG A 223 32.57 -20.36 -3.65
N PRO A 224 31.84 -20.98 -2.71
CA PRO A 224 32.11 -20.78 -1.29
C PRO A 224 33.52 -21.27 -0.95
N GLN A 225 34.22 -20.54 -0.09
CA GLN A 225 35.47 -21.03 0.49
C GLN A 225 35.14 -22.22 1.41
N ALA A 226 36.00 -23.24 1.40
CA ALA A 226 35.80 -24.41 2.24
C ALA A 226 35.77 -23.98 3.72
N LEU A 227 34.66 -24.31 4.40
CA LEU A 227 34.62 -24.20 5.85
C LEU A 227 35.69 -25.14 6.41
N PRO A 228 36.56 -24.71 7.35
CA PRO A 228 37.47 -25.63 8.00
C PRO A 228 36.65 -26.78 8.57
N GLU A 229 36.94 -28.00 8.11
CA GLU A 229 36.30 -29.21 8.60
C GLU A 229 36.41 -29.18 10.13
N ALA A 230 35.28 -29.11 10.82
CA ALA A 230 35.27 -29.21 12.27
C ALA A 230 35.84 -30.59 12.60
N VAL A 231 37.09 -30.60 13.07
CA VAL A 231 37.81 -31.79 13.50
C VAL A 231 36.92 -32.51 14.49
N SER A 232 36.33 -33.62 14.03
CA SER A 232 35.55 -34.52 14.88
C SER A 232 36.53 -35.18 15.84
N ALA A 233 36.41 -34.86 17.13
CA ALA A 233 37.06 -35.56 18.23
C ALA A 233 36.11 -36.62 18.80
#